data_AF-A0A9N9P6Q9-F1
#
_entry.id   AF-A0A9N9P6Q9-F1
#
_cell.length_a   1.000
_cell.length_b   1.000
_cell.length_c   1.000
_cell.angle_alpha   90.00
_cell.angle_beta   90.00
_cell.angle_gamma   90.00
#
_symmetry.space_group_name_H-M   'P 1'
#
loop_
_entity.id
_entity.type
_entity.pdbx_description
1 polymer ?
#
loop_
_entity_poly.entity_id
_entity_poly.type
_entity_poly.pdbx_seq_one_letter_code
_entity_poly.pdbx_strand_id
1 'polypeptide(L)'
;TWDQKTQMFVDSRGNPSSFDSIPSAFWFVMVTITTTGYGDMVPTTFVGKLIAFPAMMCGILLIALPSIIVGRNFTLVWEAMRQYRR
;
A
#
# COMPACT_ATOMS: atom_id res chain seq x y z
N THR A 1 12.70 4.10 19.67
CA THR A 1 13.54 5.11 20.35
C THR A 1 14.95 5.03 19.83
N TRP A 2 15.71 6.13 19.83
CA TRP A 2 17.13 6.10 19.44
C TRP A 2 17.96 5.34 20.48
N ASP A 3 18.79 4.38 20.06
CA ASP A 3 19.74 3.68 20.93
C ASP A 3 21.18 4.15 20.64
N GLN A 4 21.82 4.74 21.66
CA GLN A 4 23.20 5.23 21.57
C GLN A 4 24.26 4.12 21.44
N LYS A 5 23.98 2.90 21.90
CA LYS A 5 24.95 1.79 21.84
C LYS A 5 25.06 1.19 20.45
N THR A 6 23.92 1.08 19.77
CA THR A 6 23.83 0.45 18.44
C THR A 6 23.76 1.48 17.31
N GLN A 7 23.64 2.78 17.62
CA GLN A 7 23.53 3.88 16.64
C GLN A 7 22.40 3.66 15.62
N MET A 8 21.27 3.10 16.07
CA MET A 8 20.10 2.81 15.24
C MET A 8 18.80 3.08 15.98
N PHE A 9 17.72 3.31 15.24
CA PHE A 9 16.38 3.38 15.81
C PHE A 9 15.91 1.97 16.16
N VAL A 10 15.38 1.80 17.37
CA VAL A 10 14.75 0.54 17.83
C VAL A 10 13.25 0.69 18.00
N ASP A 11 12.51 -0.39 17.74
CA ASP A 11 11.07 -0.50 17.95
C ASP A 11 10.71 -0.54 19.45
N SER A 12 9.41 -0.65 19.76
CA SER A 12 8.94 -0.77 21.16
C SER A 12 9.38 -2.06 21.87
N ARG A 13 10.01 -3.00 21.17
CA ARG A 13 10.49 -4.29 21.68
C ARG A 13 12.03 -4.36 21.74
N GLY A 14 12.72 -3.29 21.35
CA GLY A 14 14.19 -3.23 21.32
C GLY A 14 14.83 -3.83 20.06
N ASN A 15 14.05 -4.19 19.04
CA ASN A 15 14.57 -4.68 17.76
C ASN A 15 14.89 -3.49 16.82
N PRO A 16 15.81 -3.66 15.85
CA PRO A 16 16.04 -2.65 14.82
C PRO A 16 14.73 -2.20 14.14
N SER A 17 14.54 -0.90 14.05
CA SER A 17 13.40 -0.29 13.37
C SER A 17 13.52 -0.53 11.87
N SER A 18 12.51 -1.13 11.26
CA SER A 18 12.43 -1.22 9.80
C SER A 18 12.25 0.16 9.14
N PHE A 19 11.78 1.17 9.88
CA PHE A 19 11.53 2.53 9.41
C PHE A 19 12.69 3.47 9.74
N ASP A 20 13.87 3.21 9.18
CA ASP A 20 15.10 3.94 9.49
C ASP A 20 15.35 5.12 8.51
N SER A 21 14.71 5.10 7.34
CA SER A 21 14.92 6.11 6.29
C SER A 21 13.65 6.44 5.51
N ILE A 22 13.61 7.63 4.88
CA ILE A 22 12.48 8.04 4.03
C ILE A 22 12.22 7.02 2.90
N PRO A 23 13.24 6.50 2.17
CA PRO A 23 13.01 5.47 1.16
C PRO A 23 12.44 4.17 1.73
N SER A 24 12.87 3.75 2.93
CA SER A 24 12.33 2.55 3.58
C SER A 24 10.84 2.71 3.94
N ALA A 25 10.45 3.88 4.44
CA ALA A 25 9.04 4.18 4.70
C ALA A 25 8.22 4.25 3.40
N PHE A 26 8.80 4.79 2.32
CA PHE A 26 8.17 4.82 1.00
C PHE A 26 7.93 3.42 0.44
N TRP A 27 8.87 2.49 0.61
CA TRP A 27 8.68 1.08 0.25
C TRP A 27 7.48 0.47 0.96
N PHE A 28 7.40 0.62 2.29
CA PHE A 28 6.24 0.16 3.07
C PHE A 28 4.92 0.76 2.55
N VAL A 29 4.89 2.07 2.28
CA VAL A 29 3.69 2.75 1.77
C VAL A 29 3.29 2.20 0.41
N MET A 30 4.22 2.02 -0.53
CA MET A 30 3.93 1.46 -1.85
C MET A 30 3.34 0.06 -1.74
N VAL A 31 4.00 -0.85 -1.03
CA VAL A 31 3.57 -2.25 -0.83
C VAL A 31 2.20 -2.34 -0.17
N THR A 32 1.88 -1.40 0.72
CA THR A 32 0.60 -1.31 1.41
C THR A 32 -0.51 -0.79 0.51
N ILE A 33 -0.25 0.29 -0.24
CA ILE A 33 -1.21 0.91 -1.17
C ILE A 33 -1.56 -0.04 -2.32
N THR A 34 -0.59 -0.82 -2.81
CA THR A 34 -0.80 -1.84 -3.85
C THR A 34 -1.44 -3.12 -3.32
N THR A 35 -1.81 -3.14 -2.03
CA THR A 35 -2.35 -4.31 -1.31
C THR A 35 -1.50 -5.58 -1.44
N THR A 36 -0.19 -5.43 -1.67
CA THR A 36 0.76 -6.55 -1.80
C THR A 36 1.11 -7.14 -0.45
N GLY A 37 1.47 -6.28 0.52
CA GLY A 37 1.62 -6.66 1.92
C GLY A 37 2.64 -7.78 2.19
N TYR A 38 3.89 -7.65 1.73
CA TYR A 38 4.94 -8.66 1.96
C TYR A 38 5.17 -8.99 3.45
N GLY A 39 4.92 -8.04 4.35
CA GLY A 39 5.07 -8.23 5.79
C GLY A 39 6.51 -8.13 6.30
N ASP A 40 7.45 -7.77 5.43
CA ASP A 40 8.84 -7.42 5.73
C ASP A 40 8.95 -6.17 6.61
N MET A 41 8.05 -5.21 6.42
CA MET A 41 7.97 -3.97 7.20
C MET A 41 6.53 -3.75 7.68
N VAL A 42 6.31 -3.63 8.99
CA VAL A 42 4.98 -3.39 9.56
C VAL A 42 5.04 -2.46 10.77
N PRO A 43 4.06 -1.55 10.94
CA PRO A 43 3.99 -0.72 12.14
C PRO A 43 3.63 -1.58 13.35
N THR A 44 4.53 -1.61 14.35
CA THR A 44 4.33 -2.36 15.59
C THR A 44 3.57 -1.55 16.64
N THR A 45 3.64 -0.22 16.57
CA THR A 45 3.01 0.70 17.52
C THR A 45 1.54 0.92 17.22
N PHE A 46 0.74 1.20 18.27
CA PHE A 46 -0.69 1.51 18.10
C PHE A 46 -0.92 2.71 17.18
N VAL A 47 -0.16 3.79 17.39
CA VAL A 47 -0.23 5.00 16.56
C VAL A 47 0.16 4.70 15.11
N GLY A 48 1.21 3.90 14.87
CA GLY A 48 1.62 3.52 13.53
C GLY A 48 0.54 2.72 12.79
N LYS A 49 -0.14 1.80 13.50
CA LYS A 49 -1.27 1.05 12.93
C LYS A 49 -2.46 1.94 12.60
N LEU A 50 -2.76 2.92 13.46
CA LEU A 50 -3.84 3.88 13.23
C LEU A 50 -3.61 4.72 11.95
N ILE A 51 -2.35 5.08 11.66
CA ILE A 51 -1.97 5.82 10.45
C ILE A 51 -1.94 4.90 9.21
N ALA A 52 -1.53 3.64 9.36
CA ALA A 52 -1.51 2.69 8.26
C ALA A 52 -2.91 2.32 7.76
N PHE A 53 -3.91 2.29 8.64
CA PHE A 53 -5.29 1.95 8.29
C PHE A 53 -5.89 2.81 7.14
N PRO A 54 -5.90 4.15 7.21
CA PRO A 54 -6.41 4.97 6.10
C PRO A 54 -5.56 4.82 4.83
N ALA A 55 -4.24 4.57 4.94
CA ALA A 55 -3.40 4.32 3.77
C ALA A 55 -3.83 3.05 3.01
N MET A 56 -4.20 1.99 3.75
CA MET A 56 -4.76 0.76 3.15
C MET A 56 -6.09 1.04 2.45
N MET A 57 -6.99 1.80 3.07
CA MET A 57 -8.28 2.16 2.45
C MET A 57 -8.09 3.00 1.18
N CYS A 58 -7.18 3.97 1.21
CA CYS A 58 -6.83 4.77 0.03
C CYS A 58 -6.30 3.92 -1.11
N GLY A 59 -5.48 2.90 -0.82
CA GLY A 59 -4.96 1.98 -1.85
C GLY A 59 -6.06 1.26 -2.63
N ILE A 60 -7.09 0.76 -1.93
CA ILE A 60 -8.25 0.11 -2.57
C ILE A 60 -8.98 1.09 -3.48
N LEU A 61 -9.23 2.33 -3.01
CA LEU A 61 -9.90 3.36 -3.81
C LEU A 61 -9.09 3.74 -5.06
N LEU A 62 -7.77 3.85 -4.92
CA LEU A 62 -6.85 4.17 -6.02
C LEU A 62 -6.84 3.11 -7.12
N ILE A 63 -6.93 1.83 -6.75
CA ILE A 63 -6.97 0.72 -7.73
C ILE A 63 -8.38 0.57 -8.34
N ALA A 64 -9.43 0.82 -7.55
CA ALA A 64 -10.82 0.65 -8.00
C ALA A 64 -11.21 1.61 -9.13
N LEU A 65 -10.84 2.89 -9.04
CA LEU A 65 -11.21 3.92 -10.04
C LEU A 65 -10.72 3.59 -11.47
N PRO A 66 -9.42 3.37 -11.74
CA PRO A 66 -8.95 3.05 -13.08
C PRO A 66 -9.49 1.69 -13.56
N SER A 67 -9.64 0.71 -12.67
CA SER A 67 -10.22 -0.61 -13.00
C SER A 67 -11.65 -0.47 -13.55
N ILE A 68 -12.50 0.34 -12.90
CA ILE A 68 -13.87 0.61 -13.36
C ILE A 68 -13.89 1.31 -14.72
N ILE A 69 -13.04 2.31 -14.93
CA ILE A 69 -12.97 3.06 -16.20
C ILE A 69 -12.56 2.12 -17.34
N VAL A 70 -11.55 1.30 -17.13
CA VAL A 70 -11.07 0.33 -18.11
C VAL A 70 -12.18 -0.70 -18.40
N GLY A 71 -12.79 -1.29 -17.36
CA GLY A 71 -13.88 -2.25 -17.50
C GLY A 71 -15.07 -1.69 -18.28
N ARG A 72 -15.47 -0.44 -18.00
CA ARG A 72 -16.55 0.23 -18.74
C ARG A 72 -16.24 0.38 -20.23
N ASN A 73 -15.02 0.80 -20.57
CA ASN A 73 -14.60 0.92 -21.97
C ASN A 73 -14.58 -0.42 -22.69
N PHE A 74 -14.09 -1.48 -22.02
CA PHE A 74 -14.15 -2.83 -22.57
C PHE A 74 -15.58 -3.28 -22.86
N THR A 75 -16.53 -3.05 -21.95
CA THR A 75 -17.93 -3.40 -22.16
C THR A 75 -18.54 -2.64 -23.34
N LEU A 76 -18.29 -1.33 -23.46
CA LEU A 76 -18.80 -0.52 -24.58
C LEU A 76 -18.31 -1.04 -25.94
N VAL A 77 -17.01 -1.33 -26.06
CA VAL A 77 -16.43 -1.86 -27.30
C VAL A 77 -16.92 -3.28 -27.58
N TRP A 78 -17.03 -4.11 -26.53
CA TRP A 78 -17.55 -5.47 -26.64
C TRP A 78 -18.98 -5.50 -27.18
N GLU A 79 -19.85 -4.62 -26.68
CA GLU A 79 -21.23 -4.49 -27.15
C GLU A 79 -21.29 -4.00 -28.61
N ALA A 80 -20.48 -2.99 -28.97
CA ALA A 80 -20.40 -2.50 -30.34
C ALA A 80 -19.95 -3.60 -31.34
N MET A 81 -18.92 -4.38 -30.98
CA MET A 81 -18.48 -5.52 -31.82
C MET A 81 -19.55 -6.62 -31.92
N ARG A 82 -20.27 -6.89 -30.83
CA ARG A 82 -21.34 -7.90 -30.80
C ARG A 82 -22.52 -7.51 -31.69
N GLN A 83 -22.83 -6.22 -31.77
CA GLN A 83 -23.86 -5.70 -32.69
C GLN A 83 -23.42 -5.80 -34.14
N TYR A 84 -22.16 -5.51 -34.48
CA TYR A 84 -21.65 -5.64 -35.85
C TYR A 84 -21.63 -7.10 -36.36
N ARG A 85 -21.51 -8.07 -35.45
CA ARG A 85 -21.54 -9.50 -35.77
C ARG A 85 -22.96 -10.06 -35.97
N ARG A 86 -24.01 -9.31 -35.64
CA ARG A 86 -25.41 -9.68 -35.92
C ARG A 86 -25.91 -8.98 -37.17
#